data_AF-A0A660TAY9-F1
#
_entry.id   AF-A0A660TAY9-F1
#
_cell.length_a   1.000
_cell.length_b   1.000
_cell.length_c   1.000
_cell.angle_alpha   90.00
_cell.angle_beta   90.00
_cell.angle_gamma   90.00
#
_symmetry.space_group_name_H-M   'P 1'
#
loop_
_entity.id
_entity.type
_entity.pdbx_description
1 polymer ?
#
loop_
_entity_poly.entity_id
_entity_poly.type
_entity_poly.pdbx_seq_one_letter_code
_entity_poly.pdbx_strand_id
1 'polypeptide(L)'
;DAIAYLWKEIGTSCIHLEQTHRVVRLFRAILREVAPWVLIITETNVPHEENISYFGDGTNEAQMVYQFSLPPLVLDAFRRGDSTHLSKWASGLTSIEGDVTFFNFLASHDGVGLLPAHGILTDEELHGLVDLALSHGGYVSYKATPEGNIPYELNITYYNAIVNSEEEDDVKVKKFLSSQAIMLSLKGVPGIYIHSLLGTENYREGVKITKINRTVNRKKFSYSEITALVKDENSTVSRIFNGFKYLLNTRKNEKAFHPGGKQTILSKSGPVFAILRKASESGEQILCLHNVSGERAVYKLDLTENSFGNYALLKDLLSGRKVIIKKERKELGISLEAYETAWYKAE
;
A
#
# COMPACT_ATOMS: atom_id res chain seq x y z
N ASP A 1 -9.44 -1.39 -17.63
CA ASP A 1 -8.56 -0.25 -17.85
C ASP A 1 -9.37 0.98 -18.22
N ALA A 2 -8.91 2.16 -17.80
CA ALA A 2 -9.45 3.49 -18.13
C ALA A 2 -10.99 3.63 -18.04
N ILE A 3 -11.63 2.89 -17.12
CA ILE A 3 -13.09 2.73 -17.08
C ILE A 3 -13.81 4.08 -16.94
N ALA A 4 -13.25 5.01 -16.18
CA ALA A 4 -13.79 6.34 -15.95
C ALA A 4 -14.11 7.10 -17.25
N TYR A 5 -13.38 6.83 -18.33
CA TYR A 5 -13.47 7.52 -19.61
C TYR A 5 -14.40 6.83 -20.62
N LEU A 6 -15.13 5.78 -20.24
CA LEU A 6 -15.92 4.99 -21.18
C LEU A 6 -16.97 5.81 -21.94
N TRP A 7 -17.70 6.68 -21.23
CA TRP A 7 -18.82 7.43 -21.82
C TRP A 7 -18.43 8.86 -22.19
N LYS A 8 -18.99 9.35 -23.31
CA LYS A 8 -18.74 10.70 -23.85
C LYS A 8 -20.06 11.45 -24.04
N GLU A 9 -20.14 12.65 -23.49
CA GLU A 9 -21.33 13.49 -23.56
C GLU A 9 -20.91 14.96 -23.70
N ILE A 10 -21.39 15.63 -24.76
CA ILE A 10 -21.04 17.03 -25.06
C ILE A 10 -21.47 17.92 -23.89
N GLY A 11 -20.58 18.83 -23.47
CA GLY A 11 -20.84 19.73 -22.34
C GLY A 11 -20.56 19.13 -20.96
N THR A 12 -20.06 17.90 -20.89
CA THR A 12 -19.63 17.25 -19.64
C THR A 12 -18.12 17.04 -19.60
N SER A 13 -17.59 16.65 -18.43
CA SER A 13 -16.20 16.26 -18.24
C SER A 13 -15.81 14.94 -18.95
N CYS A 14 -16.78 14.16 -19.43
CA CYS A 14 -16.56 12.85 -20.06
C CYS A 14 -15.75 11.86 -19.19
N ILE A 15 -15.86 12.01 -17.87
CA ILE A 15 -15.23 11.18 -16.84
C ILE A 15 -16.25 10.88 -15.75
N HIS A 16 -16.30 9.64 -15.25
CA HIS A 16 -17.20 9.19 -14.16
C HIS A 16 -18.70 9.40 -14.40
N LEU A 17 -19.13 9.48 -15.66
CA LEU A 17 -20.56 9.63 -15.97
C LEU A 17 -21.36 8.40 -15.53
N GLU A 18 -22.62 8.58 -15.13
CA GLU A 18 -23.50 7.49 -14.66
C GLU A 18 -23.62 6.34 -15.68
N GLN A 19 -23.54 6.63 -16.98
CA GLN A 19 -23.53 5.62 -18.03
C GLN A 19 -22.31 4.70 -17.92
N THR A 20 -21.16 5.20 -17.48
CA THR A 20 -19.98 4.37 -17.17
C THR A 20 -20.30 3.37 -16.06
N HIS A 21 -20.91 3.84 -14.95
CA HIS A 21 -21.32 2.96 -13.84
C HIS A 21 -22.33 1.90 -14.30
N ARG A 22 -23.33 2.28 -15.11
CA ARG A 22 -24.31 1.33 -15.66
C ARG A 22 -23.67 0.25 -16.51
N VAL A 23 -22.63 0.57 -17.28
CA VAL A 23 -21.89 -0.44 -18.04
C VAL A 23 -21.16 -1.40 -17.11
N VAL A 24 -20.53 -0.91 -16.03
CA VAL A 24 -19.91 -1.79 -15.02
C VAL A 24 -20.96 -2.72 -14.38
N ARG A 25 -22.14 -2.20 -14.04
CA ARG A 25 -23.27 -3.00 -13.52
C ARG A 25 -23.72 -4.08 -14.51
N LEU A 26 -23.82 -3.73 -15.79
CA LEU A 26 -24.18 -4.68 -16.84
C LEU A 26 -23.15 -5.81 -16.96
N PHE A 27 -21.85 -5.48 -17.00
CA PHE A 27 -20.79 -6.50 -17.03
C PHE A 27 -20.82 -7.36 -15.77
N ARG A 28 -21.03 -6.77 -14.58
CA ARG A 28 -21.16 -7.53 -13.33
C ARG A 28 -22.33 -8.51 -13.39
N ALA A 29 -23.49 -8.06 -13.85
CA ALA A 29 -24.67 -8.91 -13.99
C ALA A 29 -24.46 -10.07 -14.97
N ILE A 30 -23.88 -9.79 -16.16
CA ILE A 30 -23.56 -10.83 -17.15
C ILE A 30 -22.61 -11.86 -16.56
N LEU A 31 -21.52 -11.42 -15.94
CA LEU A 31 -20.51 -12.33 -15.37
C LEU A 31 -21.08 -13.18 -14.23
N ARG A 32 -22.00 -12.66 -13.41
CA ARG A 32 -22.67 -13.46 -12.38
C ARG A 32 -23.42 -14.66 -12.96
N GLU A 33 -24.04 -14.50 -14.13
CA GLU A 33 -24.79 -15.58 -14.79
C GLU A 33 -23.89 -16.55 -15.54
N VAL A 34 -22.90 -16.05 -16.29
CA VAL A 34 -22.14 -16.88 -17.23
C VAL A 34 -20.77 -17.33 -16.73
N ALA A 35 -20.19 -16.61 -15.76
CA ALA A 35 -18.84 -16.87 -15.25
C ALA A 35 -18.65 -16.31 -13.81
N PRO A 36 -19.39 -16.83 -12.80
CA PRO A 36 -19.43 -16.27 -11.45
C PRO A 36 -18.08 -16.26 -10.71
N TRP A 37 -17.08 -16.99 -11.20
CA TRP A 37 -15.71 -16.98 -10.70
C TRP A 37 -14.87 -15.78 -11.18
N VAL A 38 -15.38 -14.98 -12.12
CA VAL A 38 -14.68 -13.80 -12.66
C VAL A 38 -14.99 -12.59 -11.79
N LEU A 39 -13.94 -11.92 -11.31
CA LEU A 39 -14.04 -10.67 -10.56
C LEU A 39 -13.68 -9.49 -11.46
N ILE A 40 -14.42 -8.39 -11.32
CA ILE A 40 -14.13 -7.10 -11.95
C ILE A 40 -13.29 -6.28 -10.98
N ILE A 41 -12.20 -5.74 -11.50
CA ILE A 41 -11.38 -4.74 -10.84
C ILE A 41 -11.38 -3.45 -11.67
N THR A 42 -11.68 -2.31 -11.04
CA THR A 42 -11.61 -1.01 -11.70
C THR A 42 -10.32 -0.29 -11.38
N GLU A 43 -9.74 0.29 -12.42
CA GLU A 43 -8.51 1.06 -12.36
C GLU A 43 -8.84 2.54 -12.62
N THR A 44 -8.94 3.32 -11.55
CA THR A 44 -9.26 4.75 -11.60
C THR A 44 -8.31 5.55 -10.72
N ASN A 45 -7.34 6.20 -11.36
CA ASN A 45 -6.31 7.03 -10.71
C ASN A 45 -6.85 8.43 -10.41
N VAL A 46 -7.81 8.49 -9.49
CA VAL A 46 -8.59 9.69 -9.12
C VAL A 46 -8.68 9.83 -7.60
N PRO A 47 -9.20 10.94 -7.05
CA PRO A 47 -9.42 11.08 -5.61
C PRO A 47 -10.23 9.92 -5.01
N HIS A 48 -10.04 9.68 -3.72
CA HIS A 48 -10.53 8.47 -3.04
C HIS A 48 -12.03 8.24 -3.21
N GLU A 49 -12.85 9.27 -3.00
CA GLU A 49 -14.32 9.19 -3.09
C GLU A 49 -14.81 8.75 -4.49
N GLU A 50 -14.21 9.30 -5.55
CA GLU A 50 -14.53 8.93 -6.93
C GLU A 50 -14.12 7.48 -7.23
N ASN A 51 -12.99 7.03 -6.71
CA ASN A 51 -12.50 5.67 -6.91
C ASN A 51 -13.39 4.61 -6.21
N ILE A 52 -13.84 4.86 -4.98
CA ILE A 52 -14.71 3.92 -4.25
C ILE A 52 -16.15 3.91 -4.77
N SER A 53 -16.58 4.91 -5.54
CA SER A 53 -17.90 4.92 -6.17
C SER A 53 -18.16 3.72 -7.08
N TYR A 54 -17.09 3.11 -7.64
CA TYR A 54 -17.16 1.91 -8.48
C TYR A 54 -17.48 0.61 -7.73
N PHE A 55 -17.60 0.65 -6.39
CA PHE A 55 -18.21 -0.44 -5.65
C PHE A 55 -19.74 -0.44 -5.78
N GLY A 56 -20.35 0.65 -6.24
CA GLY A 56 -21.79 0.79 -6.34
C GLY A 56 -22.47 0.65 -4.97
N ASP A 57 -23.43 -0.27 -4.85
CA ASP A 57 -24.07 -0.62 -3.57
C ASP A 57 -23.32 -1.69 -2.75
N GLY A 58 -22.11 -2.05 -3.19
CA GLY A 58 -21.33 -3.14 -2.60
C GLY A 58 -21.63 -4.52 -3.19
N THR A 59 -22.58 -4.63 -4.12
CA THR A 59 -22.96 -5.92 -4.74
C THR A 59 -23.14 -5.86 -6.25
N ASN A 60 -23.36 -4.67 -6.82
CA ASN A 60 -23.83 -4.52 -8.20
C ASN A 60 -22.77 -4.03 -9.21
N GLU A 61 -21.64 -3.47 -8.78
CA GLU A 61 -20.56 -3.00 -9.66
C GLU A 61 -19.28 -3.85 -9.49
N ALA A 62 -18.10 -3.22 -9.41
CA ALA A 62 -16.83 -3.91 -9.34
C ALA A 62 -16.65 -4.56 -7.96
N GLN A 63 -16.14 -5.79 -7.94
CA GLN A 63 -15.72 -6.45 -6.70
C GLN A 63 -14.51 -5.76 -6.07
N MET A 64 -13.66 -5.15 -6.91
CA MET A 64 -12.38 -4.60 -6.47
C MET A 64 -12.09 -3.25 -7.09
N VAL A 65 -11.47 -2.37 -6.30
CA VAL A 65 -10.92 -1.09 -6.79
C VAL A 65 -9.47 -0.94 -6.34
N TYR A 66 -8.62 -0.34 -7.17
CA TYR A 66 -7.24 -0.02 -6.82
C TYR A 66 -7.17 1.05 -5.73
N GLN A 67 -6.26 0.94 -4.77
CA GLN A 67 -5.99 2.03 -3.80
C GLN A 67 -4.91 2.99 -4.28
N PHE A 68 -5.24 3.86 -5.22
CA PHE A 68 -4.27 4.80 -5.82
C PHE A 68 -3.71 5.86 -4.85
N SER A 69 -4.40 6.16 -3.74
CA SER A 69 -3.86 7.01 -2.67
C SER A 69 -2.80 6.31 -1.81
N LEU A 70 -2.74 4.98 -1.81
CA LEU A 70 -1.81 4.24 -0.94
C LEU A 70 -0.34 4.46 -1.30
N PRO A 71 0.12 4.31 -2.57
CA PRO A 71 1.52 4.51 -2.94
C PRO A 71 2.13 5.85 -2.52
N PRO A 72 1.54 7.03 -2.83
CA PRO A 72 2.13 8.32 -2.45
C PRO A 72 2.06 8.58 -0.94
N LEU A 73 1.04 8.10 -0.23
CA LEU A 73 0.93 8.30 1.22
C LEU A 73 1.92 7.45 2.02
N VAL A 74 2.19 6.21 1.57
CA VAL A 74 3.26 5.41 2.17
C VAL A 74 4.62 6.03 1.86
N LEU A 75 4.84 6.52 0.64
CA LEU A 75 6.08 7.21 0.29
C LEU A 75 6.31 8.44 1.16
N ASP A 76 5.29 9.29 1.32
CA ASP A 76 5.34 10.47 2.18
C ASP A 76 5.61 10.11 3.65
N ALA A 77 4.96 9.06 4.18
CA ALA A 77 5.18 8.63 5.55
C ALA A 77 6.63 8.25 5.83
N PHE A 78 7.30 7.55 4.90
CA PHE A 78 8.72 7.20 5.01
C PHE A 78 9.65 8.39 4.76
N ARG A 79 9.27 9.32 3.88
CA ARG A 79 10.03 10.55 3.61
C ARG A 79 10.08 11.44 4.85
N ARG A 80 8.94 11.63 5.53
CA ARG A 80 8.82 12.51 6.70
C ARG A 80 9.10 11.80 8.02
N GLY A 81 9.10 10.47 8.05
CA GLY A 81 9.15 9.69 9.29
C GLY A 81 7.87 9.83 10.13
N ASP A 82 6.73 10.11 9.50
CA ASP A 82 5.47 10.41 10.17
C ASP A 82 4.27 9.83 9.40
N SER A 83 3.54 8.94 10.07
CA SER A 83 2.40 8.21 9.53
C SER A 83 1.06 8.94 9.63
N THR A 84 1.03 10.20 10.07
CA THR A 84 -0.22 10.95 10.34
C THR A 84 -1.17 10.97 9.14
N HIS A 85 -0.72 11.37 7.96
CA HIS A 85 -1.56 11.44 6.75
C HIS A 85 -2.06 10.06 6.32
N LEU A 86 -1.17 9.07 6.31
CA LEU A 86 -1.50 7.67 6.03
C LEU A 86 -2.56 7.14 7.01
N SER A 87 -2.39 7.42 8.31
CA SER A 87 -3.32 7.02 9.37
C SER A 87 -4.70 7.64 9.20
N LYS A 88 -4.74 8.94 8.93
CA LYS A 88 -5.99 9.68 8.72
C LYS A 88 -6.74 9.17 7.51
N TRP A 89 -6.07 9.02 6.37
CA TRP A 89 -6.68 8.47 5.15
C TRP A 89 -7.12 7.01 5.36
N ALA A 90 -6.26 6.16 5.93
CA ALA A 90 -6.58 4.75 6.14
C ALA A 90 -7.74 4.54 7.12
N SER A 91 -7.96 5.47 8.05
CA SER A 91 -9.12 5.46 8.96
C SER A 91 -10.44 5.71 8.23
N GLY A 92 -10.39 6.42 7.10
CA GLY A 92 -11.52 6.63 6.19
C GLY A 92 -11.84 5.42 5.31
N LEU A 93 -10.97 4.41 5.26
CA LEU A 93 -11.23 3.14 4.58
C LEU A 93 -12.19 2.27 5.40
N THR A 94 -13.40 2.77 5.64
CA THR A 94 -14.45 2.03 6.34
C THR A 94 -15.02 0.95 5.42
N SER A 95 -15.60 -0.09 6.03
CA SER A 95 -16.12 -1.24 5.31
C SER A 95 -17.32 -0.83 4.48
N ILE A 96 -17.16 -0.86 3.16
CA ILE A 96 -18.29 -1.06 2.27
C ILE A 96 -18.76 -2.49 2.53
N GLU A 97 -20.01 -2.62 2.94
CA GLU A 97 -20.66 -3.91 3.13
C GLU A 97 -20.91 -4.57 1.78
N GLY A 98 -20.90 -5.91 1.73
CA GLY A 98 -21.12 -6.68 0.50
C GLY A 98 -19.87 -7.40 -0.02
N ASP A 99 -19.95 -7.79 -1.29
CA ASP A 99 -18.98 -8.66 -1.96
C ASP A 99 -17.85 -7.85 -2.61
N VAL A 100 -17.26 -6.94 -1.84
CA VAL A 100 -16.26 -5.99 -2.30
C VAL A 100 -15.01 -5.96 -1.43
N THR A 101 -13.88 -5.66 -2.05
CA THR A 101 -12.60 -5.51 -1.34
C THR A 101 -11.64 -4.59 -2.08
N PHE A 102 -10.65 -4.06 -1.37
CA PHE A 102 -9.63 -3.21 -1.96
C PHE A 102 -8.54 -4.01 -2.66
N PHE A 103 -7.97 -3.46 -3.72
CA PHE A 103 -6.70 -3.91 -4.30
C PHE A 103 -5.58 -2.98 -3.85
N ASN A 104 -4.80 -3.44 -2.89
CA ASN A 104 -3.76 -2.66 -2.24
C ASN A 104 -2.45 -2.85 -2.98
N PHE A 105 -1.85 -1.78 -3.49
CA PHE A 105 -0.60 -1.83 -4.23
C PHE A 105 0.26 -0.63 -3.87
N LEU A 106 1.58 -0.76 -4.06
CA LEU A 106 2.53 0.35 -3.93
C LEU A 106 3.22 0.70 -5.24
N ALA A 107 3.23 -0.21 -6.20
CA ALA A 107 3.82 -0.01 -7.52
C ALA A 107 2.98 -0.71 -8.57
N SER A 108 2.97 -0.16 -9.77
CA SER A 108 2.38 -0.80 -10.95
C SER A 108 3.32 -0.64 -12.14
N HIS A 109 2.83 -0.99 -13.31
CA HIS A 109 3.51 -0.68 -14.56
C HIS A 109 3.56 0.83 -14.84
N ASP A 110 2.66 1.61 -14.24
CA ASP A 110 2.66 3.06 -14.29
C ASP A 110 3.54 3.65 -13.16
N GLY A 111 3.68 4.97 -13.15
CA GLY A 111 4.38 5.64 -12.05
C GLY A 111 3.49 5.83 -10.82
N VAL A 112 4.07 6.39 -9.76
CA VAL A 112 3.32 6.77 -8.56
C VAL A 112 2.50 8.01 -8.88
N GLY A 113 1.18 7.85 -8.97
CA GLY A 113 0.25 8.95 -9.20
C GLY A 113 0.21 9.93 -8.02
N LEU A 114 0.23 11.23 -8.31
CA LEU A 114 0.15 12.29 -7.29
C LEU A 114 -1.27 12.83 -7.11
N LEU A 115 -2.11 12.74 -8.13
CA LEU A 115 -3.50 13.21 -8.07
C LEU A 115 -4.30 12.61 -6.88
N PRO A 116 -4.21 11.30 -6.58
CA PRO A 116 -4.93 10.69 -5.46
C PRO A 116 -4.50 11.16 -4.07
N ALA A 117 -3.38 11.88 -3.96
CA ALA A 117 -2.88 12.45 -2.71
C ALA A 117 -3.27 13.94 -2.53
N HIS A 118 -3.81 14.60 -3.56
CA HIS A 118 -4.30 15.97 -3.43
C HIS A 118 -5.47 16.05 -2.45
N GLY A 119 -5.47 17.09 -1.61
CA GLY A 119 -6.44 17.25 -0.52
C GLY A 119 -6.16 16.38 0.70
N ILE A 120 -5.18 15.47 0.63
CA ILE A 120 -4.65 14.72 1.78
C ILE A 120 -3.30 15.30 2.20
N LEU A 121 -2.40 15.46 1.23
CA LEU A 121 -1.11 16.13 1.38
C LEU A 121 -1.24 17.61 0.96
N THR A 122 -0.42 18.47 1.56
CA THR A 122 -0.28 19.86 1.11
C THR A 122 0.52 19.94 -0.19
N ASP A 123 0.43 21.07 -0.89
CA ASP A 123 1.22 21.30 -2.10
C ASP A 123 2.74 21.20 -1.80
N GLU A 124 3.19 21.71 -0.65
CA GLU A 124 4.59 21.59 -0.23
C GLU A 124 5.01 20.12 -0.02
N GLU A 125 4.16 19.31 0.60
CA GLU A 125 4.42 17.89 0.79
C GLU A 125 4.46 17.14 -0.54
N LEU A 126 3.56 17.46 -1.48
CA LEU A 126 3.56 16.89 -2.84
C LEU A 126 4.82 17.29 -3.62
N HIS A 127 5.24 18.55 -3.55
CA HIS A 127 6.52 18.99 -4.14
C HIS A 127 7.71 18.25 -3.50
N GLY A 128 7.68 18.01 -2.20
CA GLY A 128 8.69 17.20 -1.53
C GLY A 128 8.80 15.75 -2.07
N LEU A 129 7.70 15.17 -2.56
CA LEU A 129 7.73 13.86 -3.24
C LEU A 129 8.34 13.94 -4.64
N VAL A 130 8.10 15.03 -5.36
CA VAL A 130 8.70 15.32 -6.68
C VAL A 130 10.22 15.44 -6.53
N ASP A 131 10.68 16.25 -5.58
CA ASP A 131 12.09 16.48 -5.31
C ASP A 131 12.80 15.19 -4.89
N LEU A 132 12.15 14.38 -4.04
CA LEU A 132 12.64 13.05 -3.66
C LEU A 132 12.80 12.14 -4.88
N ALA A 133 11.79 12.06 -5.75
CA ALA A 133 11.86 11.21 -6.92
C ALA A 133 13.00 11.64 -7.87
N LEU A 134 13.19 12.94 -8.07
CA LEU A 134 14.26 13.48 -8.90
C LEU A 134 15.64 13.28 -8.29
N SER A 135 15.80 13.46 -6.98
CA SER A 135 17.09 13.26 -6.29
C SER A 135 17.52 11.78 -6.31
N HIS A 136 16.54 10.86 -6.25
CA HIS A 136 16.77 9.43 -6.43
C HIS A 136 16.88 9.03 -7.94
N GLY A 137 16.90 10.04 -8.83
CA GLY A 137 16.97 9.98 -10.28
C GLY A 137 15.95 9.07 -10.93
N GLY A 138 14.72 9.17 -10.43
CA GLY A 138 13.53 8.98 -11.24
C GLY A 138 13.27 10.19 -12.15
N TYR A 139 12.07 10.21 -12.72
CA TYR A 139 11.57 11.23 -13.63
C TYR A 139 10.19 11.67 -13.19
N VAL A 140 9.69 12.79 -13.72
CA VAL A 140 8.34 13.29 -13.42
C VAL A 140 7.60 13.54 -14.72
N SER A 141 6.38 13.02 -14.80
CA SER A 141 5.47 13.32 -15.90
C SER A 141 4.46 14.36 -15.43
N TYR A 142 4.17 15.32 -16.30
CA TYR A 142 3.33 16.47 -16.00
C TYR A 142 2.03 16.40 -16.80
N LYS A 143 0.95 16.93 -16.23
CA LYS A 143 -0.33 17.10 -16.89
C LYS A 143 -0.59 18.58 -17.12
N ALA A 144 -1.03 18.93 -18.32
CA ALA A 144 -1.44 20.29 -18.64
C ALA A 144 -2.80 20.61 -18.00
N THR A 145 -2.88 21.75 -17.31
CA THR A 145 -4.12 22.38 -16.85
C THR A 145 -4.20 23.80 -17.41
N PRO A 146 -5.38 24.47 -17.36
CA PRO A 146 -5.49 25.88 -17.75
C PRO A 146 -4.53 26.82 -16.99
N GLU A 147 -4.17 26.47 -15.75
CA GLU A 147 -3.30 27.23 -14.86
C GLU A 147 -1.81 26.89 -15.05
N GLY A 148 -1.48 25.80 -15.75
CA GLY A 148 -0.12 25.38 -16.01
C GLY A 148 0.09 23.86 -15.97
N ASN A 149 1.34 23.44 -16.10
CA ASN A 149 1.69 22.02 -15.98
C ASN A 149 1.86 21.66 -14.50
N ILE A 150 1.08 20.69 -14.03
CA ILE A 150 1.21 20.15 -12.66
C ILE A 150 1.88 18.77 -12.68
N PRO A 151 2.72 18.43 -11.69
CA PRO A 151 3.23 17.07 -11.52
C PRO A 151 2.08 16.08 -11.40
N TYR A 152 2.08 15.07 -12.27
CA TYR A 152 1.01 14.08 -12.34
C TYR A 152 1.46 12.70 -11.84
N GLU A 153 2.69 12.32 -12.19
CA GLU A 153 3.18 10.96 -11.96
C GLU A 153 4.69 10.93 -11.73
N LEU A 154 5.11 10.31 -10.62
CA LEU A 154 6.52 10.02 -10.34
C LEU A 154 6.92 8.72 -11.02
N ASN A 155 7.88 8.81 -11.93
CA ASN A 155 8.42 7.71 -12.69
C ASN A 155 9.69 7.22 -12.02
N ILE A 156 9.55 6.25 -11.13
CA ILE A 156 10.63 5.70 -10.31
C ILE A 156 10.27 4.26 -9.91
N THR A 157 11.25 3.40 -9.68
CA THR A 157 10.99 2.13 -8.99
C THR A 157 10.61 2.42 -7.54
N TYR A 158 9.64 1.69 -6.99
CA TYR A 158 9.21 1.95 -5.62
C TYR A 158 10.31 1.64 -4.59
N TYR A 159 11.23 0.74 -4.94
CA TYR A 159 12.44 0.52 -4.15
C TYR A 159 13.26 1.80 -4.01
N ASN A 160 13.67 2.42 -5.12
CA ASN A 160 14.39 3.68 -5.06
C ASN A 160 13.55 4.84 -4.52
N ALA A 161 12.22 4.80 -4.61
CA ALA A 161 11.41 5.83 -3.97
C ALA A 161 11.57 5.81 -2.44
N ILE A 162 11.65 4.62 -1.83
CA ILE A 162 11.68 4.44 -0.38
C ILE A 162 13.10 4.54 0.20
N VAL A 163 14.10 3.98 -0.47
CA VAL A 163 15.47 3.89 0.06
C VAL A 163 16.36 5.00 -0.46
N ASN A 164 17.29 5.47 0.37
CA ASN A 164 18.37 6.35 -0.07
C ASN A 164 19.59 5.49 -0.43
N SER A 165 20.23 5.77 -1.57
CA SER A 165 21.42 5.05 -2.04
C SER A 165 22.60 5.08 -1.06
N GLU A 166 22.67 6.10 -0.21
CA GLU A 166 23.73 6.28 0.80
C GLU A 166 23.50 5.47 2.09
N GLU A 167 22.30 4.91 2.30
CA GLU A 167 22.00 4.07 3.45
C GLU A 167 22.74 2.72 3.37
N GLU A 168 23.06 2.13 4.52
CA GLU A 168 23.58 0.75 4.56
C GLU A 168 22.52 -0.25 4.04
N ASP A 169 22.97 -1.34 3.43
CA ASP A 169 22.06 -2.32 2.81
C ASP A 169 21.05 -2.91 3.79
N ASP A 170 21.45 -3.11 5.05
CA ASP A 170 20.56 -3.58 6.12
C ASP A 170 19.40 -2.61 6.38
N VAL A 171 19.70 -1.31 6.38
CA VAL A 171 18.70 -0.24 6.53
C VAL A 171 17.80 -0.21 5.31
N LYS A 172 18.37 -0.26 4.09
CA LYS A 172 17.59 -0.28 2.83
C LYS A 172 16.60 -1.44 2.79
N VAL A 173 17.06 -2.66 3.08
CA VAL A 173 16.22 -3.87 3.10
C VAL A 173 15.12 -3.73 4.14
N LYS A 174 15.45 -3.31 5.37
CA LYS A 174 14.47 -3.17 6.46
C LYS A 174 13.42 -2.10 6.14
N LYS A 175 13.87 -0.92 5.70
CA LYS A 175 13.03 0.22 5.32
C LYS A 175 12.07 -0.15 4.20
N PHE A 176 12.58 -0.78 3.15
CA PHE A 176 11.75 -1.23 2.04
C PHE A 176 10.74 -2.31 2.47
N LEU A 177 11.16 -3.36 3.18
CA LEU A 177 10.24 -4.40 3.65
C LEU A 177 9.17 -3.84 4.61
N SER A 178 9.52 -2.86 5.45
CA SER A 178 8.56 -2.16 6.31
C SER A 178 7.48 -1.45 5.49
N SER A 179 7.86 -0.74 4.41
CA SER A 179 6.90 -0.08 3.52
C SER A 179 5.96 -1.09 2.86
N GLN A 180 6.47 -2.24 2.44
CA GLN A 180 5.66 -3.29 1.82
C GLN A 180 4.76 -3.98 2.85
N ALA A 181 5.22 -4.15 4.08
CA ALA A 181 4.43 -4.75 5.15
C ALA A 181 3.19 -3.91 5.51
N ILE A 182 3.21 -2.59 5.31
CA ILE A 182 2.03 -1.71 5.42
C ILE A 182 0.94 -2.13 4.42
N MET A 183 1.29 -2.25 3.13
CA MET A 183 0.35 -2.73 2.11
C MET A 183 -0.16 -4.14 2.44
N LEU A 184 0.73 -5.01 2.93
CA LEU A 184 0.37 -6.38 3.30
C LEU A 184 -0.44 -6.49 4.59
N SER A 185 -0.50 -5.48 5.45
CA SER A 185 -1.32 -5.52 6.68
C SER A 185 -2.73 -4.96 6.45
N LEU A 186 -2.94 -4.17 5.40
CA LEU A 186 -4.24 -3.58 5.06
C LEU A 186 -5.30 -4.60 4.62
N LYS A 187 -6.57 -4.31 4.89
CA LYS A 187 -7.76 -5.02 4.39
C LYS A 187 -7.79 -4.89 2.88
N GLY A 188 -7.93 -6.02 2.19
CA GLY A 188 -7.83 -6.07 0.73
C GLY A 188 -6.94 -7.19 0.23
N VAL A 189 -6.84 -7.28 -1.08
CA VAL A 189 -5.93 -8.16 -1.81
C VAL A 189 -4.66 -7.38 -2.15
N PRO A 190 -3.46 -7.84 -1.76
CA PRO A 190 -2.22 -7.17 -2.11
C PRO A 190 -1.83 -7.44 -3.56
N GLY A 191 -1.65 -6.38 -4.35
CA GLY A 191 -1.07 -6.37 -5.69
C GLY A 191 0.43 -6.13 -5.63
N ILE A 192 1.21 -7.18 -5.87
CA ILE A 192 2.68 -7.12 -5.77
C ILE A 192 3.28 -7.00 -7.16
N TYR A 193 3.94 -5.89 -7.41
CA TYR A 193 4.65 -5.67 -8.66
C TYR A 193 6.02 -6.34 -8.64
N ILE A 194 6.42 -6.93 -9.77
CA ILE A 194 7.67 -7.73 -9.85
C ILE A 194 8.93 -6.94 -9.47
N HIS A 195 8.99 -5.67 -9.83
CA HIS A 195 10.11 -4.79 -9.47
C HIS A 195 10.17 -4.50 -7.96
N SER A 196 9.02 -4.46 -7.28
CA SER A 196 8.97 -4.37 -5.82
C SER A 196 9.33 -5.70 -5.17
N LEU A 197 8.86 -6.84 -5.70
CA LEU A 197 9.18 -8.17 -5.17
C LEU A 197 10.68 -8.45 -5.17
N LEU A 198 11.40 -7.91 -6.16
CA LEU A 198 12.84 -8.07 -6.32
C LEU A 198 13.65 -6.88 -5.76
N GLY A 199 13.01 -5.78 -5.36
CA GLY A 199 13.70 -4.56 -4.92
C GLY A 199 14.63 -3.97 -6.00
N THR A 200 14.16 -3.89 -7.25
CA THR A 200 15.04 -3.49 -8.36
C THR A 200 15.30 -2.00 -8.39
N GLU A 201 16.54 -1.64 -8.71
CA GLU A 201 16.99 -0.28 -9.03
C GLU A 201 16.35 0.29 -10.32
N ASN A 202 16.38 1.62 -10.44
CA ASN A 202 15.90 2.40 -11.58
C ASN A 202 16.57 2.00 -12.90
N TYR A 203 15.77 1.64 -13.90
CA TYR A 203 16.24 1.30 -15.24
C TYR A 203 16.42 2.53 -16.14
N ARG A 204 17.35 3.41 -15.75
CA ARG A 204 17.61 4.68 -16.47
C ARG A 204 18.07 4.46 -17.91
N GLU A 205 18.82 3.39 -18.17
CA GLU A 205 19.26 3.06 -19.53
C GLU A 205 18.07 2.77 -20.46
N GLY A 206 17.03 2.10 -19.96
CA GLY A 206 15.80 1.88 -20.70
C GLY A 206 15.09 3.18 -21.06
N VAL A 207 15.10 4.18 -20.18
CA VAL A 207 14.55 5.51 -20.48
C VAL A 207 15.34 6.20 -21.58
N LYS A 208 16.68 6.11 -21.57
CA LYS A 208 17.52 6.69 -22.64
C LYS A 208 17.19 6.09 -24.00
N ILE A 209 16.93 4.78 -24.06
CA ILE A 209 16.60 4.05 -25.29
C ILE A 209 15.18 4.38 -25.77
N THR A 210 14.19 4.29 -24.87
CA THR A 210 12.77 4.37 -25.23
C THR A 210 12.22 5.79 -25.29
N LYS A 211 12.91 6.74 -24.63
CA LYS A 211 12.43 8.11 -24.38
C LYS A 211 11.10 8.18 -23.61
N ILE A 212 10.71 7.09 -22.94
CA ILE A 212 9.50 7.00 -22.11
C ILE A 212 9.92 6.88 -20.66
N ASN A 213 9.53 7.85 -19.83
CA ASN A 213 9.87 7.90 -18.41
C ASN A 213 9.49 6.62 -17.66
N ARG A 214 8.29 6.06 -17.93
CA ARG A 214 7.78 4.84 -17.27
C ARG A 214 8.68 3.61 -17.47
N THR A 215 9.55 3.61 -18.48
CA THR A 215 10.50 2.52 -18.72
C THR A 215 11.46 2.30 -17.55
N VAL A 216 11.69 3.33 -16.73
CA VAL A 216 12.53 3.24 -15.51
C VAL A 216 12.07 2.14 -14.55
N ASN A 217 10.78 1.82 -14.52
CA ASN A 217 10.16 0.82 -13.66
C ASN A 217 9.63 -0.40 -14.45
N ARG A 218 10.21 -0.68 -15.63
CA ARG A 218 9.75 -1.75 -16.56
C ARG A 218 10.90 -2.58 -17.13
N LYS A 219 12.00 -2.74 -16.39
CA LYS A 219 13.14 -3.55 -16.85
C LYS A 219 12.69 -5.00 -17.06
N LYS A 220 12.91 -5.51 -18.27
CA LYS A 220 12.73 -6.93 -18.57
C LYS A 220 13.95 -7.69 -18.09
N PHE A 221 13.73 -8.82 -17.45
CA PHE A 221 14.77 -9.73 -17.03
C PHE A 221 14.59 -11.08 -17.71
N SER A 222 15.70 -11.74 -18.00
CA SER A 222 15.70 -13.17 -18.27
C SER A 222 15.50 -13.96 -16.97
N TYR A 223 14.95 -15.16 -17.09
CA TYR A 223 14.77 -16.05 -15.95
C TYR A 223 16.10 -16.40 -15.26
N SER A 224 17.18 -16.59 -16.04
CA SER A 224 18.53 -16.88 -15.54
C SER A 224 19.10 -15.74 -14.70
N GLU A 225 18.89 -14.48 -15.12
CA GLU A 225 19.34 -13.31 -14.36
C GLU A 225 18.65 -13.23 -13.00
N ILE A 226 17.31 -13.32 -12.96
CA ILE A 226 16.56 -13.29 -11.68
C ILE A 226 17.00 -14.44 -10.78
N THR A 227 17.12 -15.64 -11.35
CA THR A 227 17.49 -16.84 -10.57
C THR A 227 18.88 -16.71 -9.97
N ALA A 228 19.83 -16.12 -10.68
CA ALA A 228 21.18 -15.87 -10.15
C ALA A 228 21.13 -14.84 -9.00
N LEU A 229 20.41 -13.73 -9.18
CA LEU A 229 20.27 -12.69 -8.16
C LEU A 229 19.61 -13.22 -6.88
N VAL A 230 18.52 -13.98 -7.00
CA VAL A 230 17.80 -14.51 -5.83
C VAL A 230 18.62 -15.57 -5.09
N LYS A 231 19.51 -16.30 -5.78
CA LYS A 231 20.38 -17.31 -5.15
C LYS A 231 21.58 -16.73 -4.39
N ASP A 232 21.99 -15.51 -4.70
CA ASP A 232 23.06 -14.83 -3.98
C ASP A 232 22.51 -14.24 -2.67
N GLU A 233 22.70 -14.93 -1.55
CA GLU A 233 22.20 -14.54 -0.22
C GLU A 233 22.74 -13.19 0.27
N ASN A 234 23.88 -12.75 -0.26
CA ASN A 234 24.45 -11.45 0.08
C ASN A 234 23.83 -10.30 -0.73
N SER A 235 23.14 -10.61 -1.84
CA SER A 235 22.51 -9.59 -2.66
C SER A 235 21.27 -8.99 -1.98
N THR A 236 21.11 -7.68 -2.12
CA THR A 236 19.91 -6.95 -1.68
C THR A 236 18.63 -7.54 -2.28
N VAL A 237 18.67 -8.01 -3.53
CA VAL A 237 17.55 -8.67 -4.22
C VAL A 237 17.12 -9.95 -3.48
N SER A 238 18.07 -10.83 -3.14
CA SER A 238 17.76 -12.06 -2.40
C SER A 238 17.18 -11.76 -1.02
N ARG A 239 17.76 -10.79 -0.31
CA ARG A 239 17.29 -10.39 1.03
C ARG A 239 15.87 -9.83 0.99
N ILE A 240 15.56 -8.96 0.02
CA ILE A 240 14.21 -8.41 -0.18
C ILE A 240 13.24 -9.51 -0.59
N PHE A 241 13.60 -10.34 -1.56
CA PHE A 241 12.75 -11.43 -2.05
C PHE A 241 12.37 -12.40 -0.92
N ASN A 242 13.36 -12.82 -0.12
CA ASN A 242 13.15 -13.72 1.01
C ASN A 242 12.36 -13.05 2.13
N GLY A 243 12.61 -11.77 2.43
CA GLY A 243 11.81 -10.99 3.38
C GLY A 243 10.35 -10.86 2.96
N PHE A 244 10.09 -10.57 1.68
CA PHE A 244 8.74 -10.55 1.11
C PHE A 244 8.06 -11.91 1.22
N LYS A 245 8.76 -12.98 0.82
CA LYS A 245 8.26 -14.36 0.93
C LYS A 245 7.89 -14.70 2.36
N TYR A 246 8.70 -14.27 3.33
CA TYR A 246 8.41 -14.44 4.75
C TYR A 246 7.14 -13.70 5.17
N LEU A 247 7.02 -12.41 4.87
CA LEU A 247 5.82 -11.61 5.15
C LEU A 247 4.55 -12.23 4.54
N LEU A 248 4.63 -12.72 3.30
CA LEU A 248 3.51 -13.36 2.60
C LEU A 248 3.10 -14.69 3.22
N ASN A 249 4.08 -15.52 3.58
CA ASN A 249 3.81 -16.79 4.26
C ASN A 249 3.19 -16.56 5.63
N THR A 250 3.69 -15.60 6.41
CA THR A 250 3.08 -15.22 7.69
C THR A 250 1.65 -14.72 7.47
N ARG A 251 1.43 -13.81 6.50
CA ARG A 251 0.09 -13.29 6.20
C ARG A 251 -0.90 -14.41 5.84
N LYS A 252 -0.47 -15.38 5.02
CA LYS A 252 -1.32 -16.48 4.54
C LYS A 252 -1.81 -17.40 5.68
N ASN A 253 -1.05 -17.50 6.76
CA ASN A 253 -1.37 -18.39 7.87
C ASN A 253 -2.33 -17.79 8.90
N GLU A 254 -2.64 -16.48 8.83
CA GLU A 254 -3.54 -15.81 9.77
C GLU A 254 -4.88 -15.45 9.12
N LYS A 255 -5.97 -15.92 9.73
CA LYS A 255 -7.35 -15.66 9.29
C LYS A 255 -7.71 -14.18 9.35
N ALA A 256 -7.11 -13.42 10.27
CA ALA A 256 -7.36 -11.98 10.40
C ALA A 256 -6.97 -11.19 9.15
N PHE A 257 -6.03 -11.69 8.35
CA PHE A 257 -5.62 -11.06 7.10
C PHE A 257 -6.55 -11.34 5.91
N HIS A 258 -7.56 -12.20 6.06
CA HIS A 258 -8.57 -12.43 5.03
C HIS A 258 -9.15 -11.09 4.51
N PRO A 259 -9.36 -10.89 3.20
CA PRO A 259 -9.85 -9.62 2.65
C PRO A 259 -11.21 -9.16 3.21
N GLY A 260 -12.05 -10.12 3.62
CA GLY A 260 -13.32 -9.86 4.32
C GLY A 260 -13.19 -9.61 5.83
N GLY A 261 -11.98 -9.70 6.40
CA GLY A 261 -11.73 -9.40 7.81
C GLY A 261 -11.91 -7.91 8.11
N LYS A 262 -12.18 -7.60 9.38
CA LYS A 262 -12.31 -6.21 9.85
C LYS A 262 -10.93 -5.58 10.02
N GLN A 263 -10.90 -4.26 9.89
CA GLN A 263 -9.73 -3.42 10.11
C GLN A 263 -10.10 -2.22 10.96
N THR A 264 -9.19 -1.82 11.84
CA THR A 264 -9.26 -0.55 12.58
C THR A 264 -7.87 0.07 12.57
N ILE A 265 -7.76 1.33 12.14
CA ILE A 265 -6.52 2.08 12.28
C ILE A 265 -6.45 2.63 13.70
N LEU A 266 -5.36 2.35 14.40
CA LEU A 266 -5.18 2.73 15.80
C LEU A 266 -4.24 3.93 15.97
N SER A 267 -3.32 4.15 15.04
CA SER A 267 -2.46 5.34 15.04
C SER A 267 -3.27 6.56 14.61
N LYS A 268 -3.08 7.69 15.31
CA LYS A 268 -3.66 8.98 14.92
C LYS A 268 -2.58 9.92 14.36
N SER A 269 -1.38 9.87 14.91
CA SER A 269 -0.23 10.65 14.48
C SER A 269 1.09 10.00 14.90
N GLY A 270 2.20 10.50 14.36
CA GLY A 270 3.55 10.13 14.76
C GLY A 270 4.17 9.01 13.92
N PRO A 271 5.35 8.51 14.32
CA PRO A 271 6.19 7.67 13.48
C PRO A 271 5.73 6.21 13.35
N VAL A 272 4.71 5.78 14.10
CA VAL A 272 4.23 4.39 14.05
C VAL A 272 2.85 4.34 13.42
N PHE A 273 2.75 3.69 12.27
CA PHE A 273 1.48 3.29 11.68
C PHE A 273 0.99 2.00 12.35
N ALA A 274 -0.19 2.04 12.96
CA ALA A 274 -0.74 0.94 13.74
C ALA A 274 -2.12 0.52 13.22
N ILE A 275 -2.27 -0.78 12.95
CA ILE A 275 -3.50 -1.37 12.42
C ILE A 275 -3.89 -2.58 13.27
N LEU A 276 -5.18 -2.69 13.59
CA LEU A 276 -5.77 -3.90 14.13
C LEU A 276 -6.59 -4.62 13.06
N ARG A 277 -6.16 -5.84 12.72
CA ARG A 277 -6.92 -6.77 11.86
C ARG A 277 -7.66 -7.76 12.71
N LYS A 278 -8.92 -8.05 12.37
CA LYS A 278 -9.76 -9.03 13.07
C LYS A 278 -10.41 -9.99 12.07
N ALA A 279 -10.32 -11.28 12.33
CA ALA A 279 -11.05 -12.29 11.59
C ALA A 279 -12.56 -12.14 11.85
N SER A 280 -13.38 -12.38 10.82
CA SER A 280 -14.83 -12.19 10.93
C SER A 280 -15.51 -13.24 11.82
N GLU A 281 -14.93 -14.44 11.92
CA GLU A 281 -15.60 -15.60 12.54
C GLU A 281 -14.85 -16.19 13.75
N SER A 282 -13.51 -16.15 13.76
CA SER A 282 -12.71 -16.88 14.76
C SER A 282 -12.27 -16.07 15.97
N GLY A 283 -12.65 -14.78 16.05
CA GLY A 283 -12.18 -13.86 17.08
C GLY A 283 -10.69 -13.53 17.02
N GLU A 284 -9.94 -14.10 16.06
CA GLU A 284 -8.50 -13.87 15.88
C GLU A 284 -8.21 -12.41 15.56
N GLN A 285 -7.15 -11.87 16.18
CA GLN A 285 -6.75 -10.48 16.00
C GLN A 285 -5.24 -10.36 15.85
N ILE A 286 -4.81 -9.51 14.92
CA ILE A 286 -3.41 -9.20 14.68
C ILE A 286 -3.22 -7.69 14.76
N LEU A 287 -2.37 -7.25 15.69
CA LEU A 287 -1.91 -5.88 15.80
C LEU A 287 -0.66 -5.71 14.94
N CYS A 288 -0.77 -4.98 13.85
CA CYS A 288 0.34 -4.64 12.96
C CYS A 288 0.88 -3.28 13.33
N LEU A 289 2.17 -3.20 13.65
CA LEU A 289 2.88 -1.95 13.92
C LEU A 289 4.01 -1.78 12.93
N HIS A 290 4.11 -0.59 12.36
CA HIS A 290 5.12 -0.24 11.36
C HIS A 290 5.75 1.10 11.75
N ASN A 291 7.02 1.09 12.18
CA ASN A 291 7.77 2.32 12.34
C ASN A 291 8.19 2.83 10.96
N VAL A 292 7.81 4.06 10.62
CA VAL A 292 8.14 4.71 9.33
C VAL A 292 9.32 5.67 9.45
N SER A 293 9.90 5.85 10.65
CA SER A 293 11.03 6.74 10.88
C SER A 293 12.37 6.00 11.02
N GLY A 294 13.45 6.76 10.81
CA GLY A 294 14.83 6.32 11.06
C GLY A 294 15.23 6.32 12.53
N GLU A 295 14.28 6.56 13.44
CA GLU A 295 14.53 6.62 14.88
C GLU A 295 13.72 5.55 15.61
N ARG A 296 14.18 5.18 16.81
CA ARG A 296 13.41 4.30 17.69
C ARG A 296 12.12 5.01 18.13
N ALA A 297 11.00 4.30 18.05
CA ALA A 297 9.69 4.80 18.44
C ALA A 297 9.02 3.88 19.49
N VAL A 298 8.15 4.45 20.32
CA VAL A 298 7.31 3.70 21.26
C VAL A 298 5.85 3.94 20.93
N TYR A 299 5.15 2.88 20.54
CA TYR A 299 3.70 2.92 20.36
C TYR A 299 2.99 2.61 21.67
N LYS A 300 2.07 3.47 22.09
CA LYS A 300 1.24 3.25 23.26
C LYS A 300 -0.08 2.62 22.83
N LEU A 301 -0.25 1.34 23.14
CA LEU A 301 -1.48 0.61 22.90
C LEU A 301 -2.44 0.82 24.08
N ASP A 302 -3.61 1.38 23.82
CA ASP A 302 -4.72 1.42 24.78
C ASP A 302 -5.32 0.00 24.93
N LEU A 303 -5.29 -0.52 26.15
CA LEU A 303 -5.79 -1.85 26.50
C LEU A 303 -7.27 -1.84 26.91
N THR A 304 -7.87 -0.66 27.10
CA THR A 304 -9.26 -0.48 27.52
C THR A 304 -10.21 -0.42 26.32
N GLU A 305 -9.79 0.20 25.22
CA GLU A 305 -10.57 0.28 23.98
C GLU A 305 -10.44 -0.98 23.11
N ASN A 306 -9.39 -1.78 23.34
CA ASN A 306 -9.06 -2.93 22.53
C ASN A 306 -9.20 -4.23 23.32
N SER A 307 -9.67 -5.29 22.65
CA SER A 307 -9.80 -6.63 23.25
C SER A 307 -8.49 -7.27 23.71
N PHE A 308 -7.33 -6.65 23.44
CA PHE A 308 -6.03 -7.10 23.89
C PHE A 308 -5.85 -7.06 25.41
N GLY A 309 -6.55 -6.19 26.15
CA GLY A 309 -6.45 -6.12 27.62
C GLY A 309 -6.83 -7.42 28.34
N ASN A 310 -7.55 -8.32 27.66
CA ASN A 310 -7.97 -9.61 28.21
C ASN A 310 -6.90 -10.71 28.12
N TYR A 311 -5.81 -10.46 27.39
CA TYR A 311 -4.76 -11.44 27.15
C TYR A 311 -3.56 -11.22 28.06
N ALA A 312 -2.76 -12.26 28.26
CA ALA A 312 -1.56 -12.17 29.08
C ALA A 312 -0.32 -11.82 28.25
N LEU A 313 -0.34 -12.09 26.95
CA LEU A 313 0.84 -12.06 26.10
C LEU A 313 0.49 -11.62 24.68
N LEU A 314 1.38 -10.83 24.07
CA LEU A 314 1.44 -10.62 22.64
C LEU A 314 2.70 -11.26 22.09
N LYS A 315 2.57 -12.06 21.03
CA LYS A 315 3.70 -12.63 20.30
C LYS A 315 3.79 -12.02 18.91
N ASP A 316 4.94 -11.44 18.59
CA ASP A 316 5.24 -11.00 17.24
C ASP A 316 5.46 -12.21 16.33
N LEU A 317 4.62 -12.35 15.31
CA LEU A 317 4.67 -13.41 14.32
C LEU A 317 5.89 -13.29 13.40
N LEU A 318 6.52 -12.11 13.32
CA LEU A 318 7.67 -11.89 12.45
C LEU A 318 8.99 -12.21 13.15
N SER A 319 9.22 -11.70 14.36
CA SER A 319 10.47 -11.95 15.10
C SER A 319 10.38 -13.06 16.15
N GLY A 320 9.17 -13.50 16.52
CA GLY A 320 8.94 -14.37 17.67
C GLY A 320 9.01 -13.66 19.03
N ARG A 321 9.32 -12.35 19.06
CA ARG A 321 9.41 -11.54 20.28
C ARG A 321 8.09 -11.55 21.04
N LYS A 322 8.17 -11.70 22.36
CA LYS A 322 7.01 -11.73 23.26
C LYS A 322 6.94 -10.47 24.12
N VAL A 323 5.73 -9.93 24.30
CA VAL A 323 5.45 -8.75 25.13
C VAL A 323 4.36 -9.12 26.14
N ILE A 324 4.69 -9.02 27.44
CA ILE A 324 3.77 -9.37 28.53
C ILE A 324 2.79 -8.23 28.79
N ILE A 325 1.51 -8.55 28.83
CA ILE A 325 0.44 -7.63 29.22
C ILE A 325 0.20 -7.76 30.73
N LYS A 326 0.38 -6.67 31.47
CA LYS A 326 0.07 -6.62 32.90
C LYS A 326 -1.38 -6.16 33.10
N LYS A 327 -2.24 -7.03 33.64
CA LYS A 327 -3.70 -6.82 33.78
C LYS A 327 -4.13 -5.51 34.45
N GLU A 328 -3.27 -4.92 35.29
CA GLU A 328 -3.57 -3.68 36.02
C GLU A 328 -3.28 -2.41 35.19
N ARG A 329 -2.62 -2.52 34.04
CA ARG A 329 -2.26 -1.37 33.20
C ARG A 329 -3.35 -1.08 32.18
N LYS A 330 -3.67 0.21 32.03
CA LYS A 330 -4.57 0.72 30.98
C LYS A 330 -3.87 0.87 29.63
N GLU A 331 -2.54 0.96 29.63
CA GLU A 331 -1.73 1.13 28.42
C GLU A 331 -0.52 0.19 28.40
N LEU A 332 -0.12 -0.23 27.20
CA LEU A 332 1.10 -0.99 26.94
C LEU A 332 1.99 -0.24 25.95
N GLY A 333 3.22 0.11 26.38
CA GLY A 333 4.24 0.66 25.49
C GLY A 333 4.99 -0.44 24.74
N ILE A 334 4.96 -0.41 23.42
CA ILE A 334 5.68 -1.33 22.54
C ILE A 334 6.78 -0.55 21.80
N SER A 335 8.03 -0.96 22.00
CA SER A 335 9.21 -0.33 21.40
C SER A 335 9.50 -0.94 20.03
N LEU A 336 9.72 -0.08 19.05
CA LEU A 336 10.10 -0.42 17.68
C LEU A 336 11.38 0.33 17.33
N GLU A 337 12.40 -0.39 16.89
CA GLU A 337 13.61 0.19 16.32
C GLU A 337 13.31 0.92 14.99
N ALA A 338 14.27 1.68 14.49
CA ALA A 338 14.17 2.37 13.20
C ALA A 338 13.67 1.42 12.10
N TYR A 339 12.60 1.81 11.40
CA TYR A 339 11.94 1.03 10.35
C TYR A 339 11.46 -0.39 10.75
N GLU A 340 11.34 -0.72 12.04
CA GLU A 340 10.88 -2.03 12.48
C GLU A 340 9.38 -2.23 12.17
N THR A 341 9.05 -3.43 11.71
CA THR A 341 7.67 -3.92 11.59
C THR A 341 7.47 -5.11 12.51
N ALA A 342 6.33 -5.14 13.21
CA ALA A 342 5.92 -6.25 14.07
C ALA A 342 4.43 -6.57 13.88
N TRP A 343 4.09 -7.86 13.83
CA TRP A 343 2.70 -8.34 13.72
C TRP A 343 2.36 -9.18 14.95
N TYR A 344 1.72 -8.56 15.93
CA TYR A 344 1.42 -9.18 17.22
C TYR A 344 0.10 -9.95 17.19
N LYS A 345 0.16 -11.23 17.53
CA LYS A 345 -0.99 -12.06 17.85
C LYS A 345 -1.11 -12.20 19.37
N ALA A 346 -2.33 -12.13 19.87
CA ALA A 346 -2.58 -12.40 21.29
C ALA A 346 -2.52 -13.91 21.57
N GLU A 347 -1.83 -14.29 22.66
CA GLU A 347 -1.71 -15.66 23.16
C GLU A 347 -2.33 -15.78 24.57
#